data_AF-A0A9P3GMG4-F1
#
_entry.id   AF-A0A9P3GMG4-F1
#
_cell.length_a   1.000
_cell.length_b   1.000
_cell.length_c   1.000
_cell.angle_alpha   90.00
_cell.angle_beta   90.00
_cell.angle_gamma   90.00
#
_symmetry.space_group_name_H-M   'P 1'
#
loop_
_entity.id
_entity.type
_entity.pdbx_description
1 polymer ?
#
loop_
_entity_poly.entity_id
_entity_poly.type
_entity_poly.pdbx_seq_one_letter_code
_entity_poly.pdbx_strand_id
1 'polypeptide(L)'
;MTMHQLPRRDVVHLADVHTRPRVFSVWERYRHRQAHWFVECIAETMGVFFYVYAGVGSTAGFVIGNLSNESISSVLQIGFAYAFGILFALITCGSTSGGHFNPAVTICQVIFRGFPIKKACRYIVFQILGAFLAGLLVYVQWRVNIRATEAVLHTEGKWDAVMFTPQGLAGIFALYAPAGSNLGQVLLNEFVCDFLIGLVIWSCMDPTNFLVPPSAGPWIVSFSYAMCIWGYSPVGLSTNTARDLGTRLAVMAIWGTPAAGGSYAAIAALTNIPATILAACFHEFILADSSRVITPEHVNVMVGHLAHAEHSGIGSPLLASASEKQAQPASPSPSYKPSYSTHDHEKGQVETIERV
;
A
#
# COMPACT_ATOMS: atom_id res chain seq x y z
N MET A 1 28.55 -0.06 -6.28
CA MET A 1 28.00 1.05 -7.09
C MET A 1 28.01 2.28 -6.19
N THR A 2 28.91 3.22 -6.44
CA THR A 2 29.04 4.47 -5.66
C THR A 2 27.86 5.37 -5.98
N MET A 3 26.97 5.63 -5.01
CA MET A 3 25.90 6.63 -5.14
C MET A 3 26.54 7.98 -5.48
N HIS A 4 26.25 8.49 -6.66
CA HIS A 4 26.54 9.88 -6.99
C HIS A 4 25.77 10.75 -6.01
N GLN A 5 26.45 11.69 -5.35
CA GLN A 5 25.84 12.52 -4.31
C GLN A 5 24.74 13.39 -4.92
N LEU A 6 23.50 13.23 -4.44
CA LEU A 6 22.41 14.13 -4.79
C LEU A 6 22.78 15.56 -4.36
N PRO A 7 22.41 16.60 -5.14
CA PRO A 7 22.67 17.98 -4.75
C PRO A 7 22.04 18.27 -3.37
N ARG A 8 22.86 18.72 -2.41
CA ARG A 8 22.39 19.12 -1.08
C ARG A 8 21.54 20.39 -1.22
N ARG A 9 20.22 20.22 -1.21
CA ARG A 9 19.25 21.32 -1.02
C ARG A 9 19.16 21.64 0.47
N ASP A 10 18.79 22.87 0.81
CA ASP A 10 18.55 23.27 2.19
C ASP A 10 17.38 22.46 2.77
N VAL A 11 17.67 21.54 3.70
CA VAL A 11 16.66 20.72 4.38
C VAL A 11 16.42 21.29 5.77
N VAL A 12 15.15 21.50 6.12
CA VAL A 12 14.74 21.95 7.44
C VAL A 12 14.06 20.78 8.16
N HIS A 13 14.61 20.35 9.30
CA HIS A 13 13.95 19.32 10.10
C HIS A 13 12.85 19.93 10.96
N LEU A 14 11.74 19.20 11.12
CA LEU A 14 10.64 19.64 11.98
C LEU A 14 11.11 19.88 13.43
N ALA A 15 12.08 19.10 13.90
CA ALA A 15 12.68 19.26 15.23
C ALA A 15 13.37 20.62 15.43
N ASP A 16 13.83 21.26 14.35
CA ASP A 16 14.51 22.56 14.38
C ASP A 16 13.53 23.73 14.44
N VAL A 17 12.32 23.54 13.92
CA VAL A 17 11.28 24.57 13.85
C VAL A 17 10.32 24.48 15.04
N HIS A 18 10.00 23.27 15.49
CA HIS A 18 8.98 23.03 16.49
C HIS A 18 9.48 22.09 17.59
N THR A 19 9.46 22.57 18.84
CA THR A 19 9.82 21.74 19.99
C THR A 19 8.73 20.70 20.28
N ARG A 20 9.12 19.44 20.36
CA ARG A 20 8.20 18.35 20.69
C ARG A 20 8.23 18.06 22.21
N PRO A 21 7.09 17.75 22.86
CA PRO A 21 7.09 17.38 24.27
C PRO A 21 8.07 16.24 24.57
N ARG A 22 8.76 16.32 25.71
CA ARG A 22 9.87 15.40 26.06
C ARG A 22 9.50 13.93 25.97
N VAL A 23 8.28 13.56 26.35
CA VAL A 23 7.79 12.17 26.30
C VAL A 23 7.88 11.61 24.88
N PHE A 24 7.49 12.38 23.87
CA PHE A 24 7.55 11.94 22.47
C PHE A 24 8.97 11.89 21.94
N SER A 25 9.81 12.87 22.28
CA SER A 25 11.22 12.85 21.86
C SER A 25 12.02 11.69 22.48
N VAL A 26 11.72 11.31 23.73
CA VAL A 26 12.31 10.12 24.37
C VAL A 26 11.84 8.85 23.66
N TRP A 27 10.53 8.75 23.39
CA TRP A 27 9.96 7.62 22.66
C TRP A 27 10.55 7.49 21.25
N GLU A 28 10.71 8.59 20.50
CA GLU A 28 11.32 8.59 19.17
C GLU A 28 12.74 8.04 19.19
N ARG A 29 13.58 8.51 20.12
CA ARG A 29 14.95 7.98 20.24
C ARG A 29 14.95 6.49 20.53
N TYR A 30 14.06 6.02 21.40
CA TYR A 30 13.91 4.60 21.69
C TYR A 30 13.43 3.82 20.45
N ARG A 31 12.40 4.33 19.76
CA ARG A 31 11.86 3.78 18.51
C ARG A 31 12.95 3.65 17.46
N HIS A 32 13.70 4.72 17.16
CA HIS A 32 14.73 4.70 16.12
C HIS A 32 15.87 3.71 16.45
N ARG A 33 16.21 3.53 17.73
CA ARG A 33 17.30 2.63 18.14
C ARG A 33 16.89 1.16 18.26
N GLN A 34 15.71 0.86 18.81
CA GLN A 34 15.38 -0.51 19.24
C GLN A 34 14.05 -1.06 18.73
N ALA A 35 13.06 -0.19 18.48
CA ALA A 35 11.71 -0.62 18.11
C ALA A 35 11.31 -0.27 16.67
N HIS A 36 12.25 0.17 15.82
CA HIS A 36 11.95 0.68 14.48
C HIS A 36 11.24 -0.39 13.64
N TRP A 37 11.78 -1.61 13.61
CA TRP A 37 11.18 -2.75 12.91
C TRP A 37 9.74 -3.05 13.38
N PHE A 38 9.45 -2.86 14.66
CA PHE A 38 8.13 -3.15 15.22
C PHE A 38 7.13 -2.07 14.82
N VAL A 39 7.54 -0.80 14.86
CA VAL A 39 6.68 0.32 14.44
C VAL A 39 6.36 0.23 12.95
N GLU A 40 7.32 -0.19 12.12
CA GLU A 40 7.06 -0.49 10.71
C GLU A 40 6.04 -1.62 10.52
N CYS A 41 6.14 -2.71 11.31
CA CYS A 41 5.17 -3.79 11.27
C CYS A 41 3.77 -3.34 11.72
N ILE A 42 3.67 -2.49 12.74
CA ILE A 42 2.39 -1.89 13.17
C ILE A 42 1.80 -0.99 12.07
N ALA A 43 2.63 -0.22 11.37
CA ALA A 43 2.19 0.57 10.23
C ALA A 43 1.66 -0.31 9.09
N GLU A 44 2.30 -1.46 8.83
CA GLU A 44 1.80 -2.45 7.87
C GLU A 44 0.45 -3.06 8.30
N THR A 45 0.31 -3.44 9.58
CA THR A 45 -0.97 -3.89 10.15
C THR A 45 -2.07 -2.84 9.99
N MET A 46 -1.78 -1.59 10.35
CA MET A 46 -2.74 -0.48 10.24
C MET A 46 -3.10 -0.17 8.79
N GLY A 47 -2.13 -0.19 7.89
CA GLY A 47 -2.37 0.04 6.46
C GLY A 47 -3.29 -1.01 5.85
N VAL A 48 -3.06 -2.29 6.16
CA VAL A 48 -4.00 -3.36 5.75
C VAL A 48 -5.36 -3.20 6.41
N PHE A 49 -5.39 -2.88 7.70
CA PHE A 49 -6.62 -2.67 8.44
C PHE A 49 -7.53 -1.61 7.77
N PHE A 50 -6.98 -0.46 7.35
CA PHE A 50 -7.77 0.62 6.76
C PHE A 50 -8.61 0.17 5.55
N TYR A 51 -7.98 -0.44 4.55
CA TYR A 51 -8.69 -0.81 3.33
C TYR A 51 -9.54 -2.08 3.51
N VAL A 52 -9.12 -3.01 4.38
CA VAL A 52 -9.95 -4.18 4.69
C VAL A 52 -11.20 -3.76 5.45
N TYR A 53 -11.07 -2.89 6.45
CA TYR A 53 -12.20 -2.36 7.21
C TYR A 53 -13.21 -1.64 6.31
N ALA A 54 -12.74 -0.68 5.50
CA ALA A 54 -13.60 0.09 4.61
C ALA A 54 -14.27 -0.80 3.55
N GLY A 55 -13.47 -1.63 2.87
CA GLY A 55 -13.93 -2.48 1.80
C GLY A 55 -14.87 -3.59 2.26
N VAL A 56 -14.47 -4.40 3.24
CA VAL A 56 -15.30 -5.49 3.80
C VAL A 56 -16.56 -4.94 4.47
N GLY A 57 -16.48 -3.79 5.13
CA GLY A 57 -17.66 -3.11 5.68
C GLY A 57 -18.67 -2.70 4.60
N SER A 58 -18.18 -2.20 3.45
CA SER A 58 -19.03 -1.88 2.30
C SER A 58 -19.62 -3.13 1.63
N THR A 59 -18.84 -4.21 1.54
CA THR A 59 -19.29 -5.52 1.06
C THR A 59 -20.36 -6.13 1.97
N ALA A 60 -20.29 -5.92 3.29
CA ALA A 60 -21.31 -6.38 4.23
C ALA A 60 -22.69 -5.82 3.89
N GLY A 61 -22.77 -4.50 3.65
CA GLY A 61 -24.01 -3.85 3.22
C GLY A 61 -24.53 -4.37 1.87
N PHE A 62 -23.64 -4.68 0.92
CA PHE A 62 -24.01 -5.21 -0.39
C PHE A 62 -24.57 -6.63 -0.32
N VAL A 63 -23.89 -7.53 0.40
CA VAL A 63 -24.33 -8.92 0.54
C VAL A 63 -25.62 -9.01 1.35
N ILE A 64 -25.70 -8.33 2.50
CA ILE A 64 -26.89 -8.34 3.35
C ILE A 64 -28.09 -7.71 2.63
N GLY A 65 -27.86 -6.60 1.92
CA GLY A 65 -28.88 -5.96 1.09
C GLY A 65 -29.42 -6.92 0.03
N ASN A 66 -28.55 -7.55 -0.74
CA ASN A 66 -28.97 -8.52 -1.77
C ASN A 66 -29.72 -9.71 -1.19
N LEU A 67 -29.29 -10.26 -0.05
CA LEU A 67 -29.99 -11.37 0.62
C LEU A 67 -31.36 -10.96 1.16
N SER A 68 -31.52 -9.69 1.53
CA SER A 68 -32.77 -9.13 2.07
C SER A 68 -33.65 -8.47 0.99
N ASN A 69 -33.22 -8.48 -0.28
CA ASN A 69 -33.81 -7.73 -1.39
C ASN A 69 -33.92 -6.21 -1.14
N GLU A 70 -32.96 -5.65 -0.42
CA GLU A 70 -32.84 -4.22 -0.13
C GLU A 70 -31.62 -3.61 -0.84
N SER A 71 -31.80 -2.45 -1.46
CA SER A 71 -30.72 -1.74 -2.15
C SER A 71 -29.90 -0.87 -1.19
N ILE A 72 -29.13 -1.51 -0.30
CA ILE A 72 -28.35 -0.83 0.75
C ILE A 72 -26.97 -0.36 0.25
N SER A 73 -26.40 -1.05 -0.73
CA SER A 73 -25.04 -0.79 -1.25
C SER A 73 -24.92 -1.24 -2.71
N SER A 74 -23.83 -0.85 -3.36
CA SER A 74 -23.54 -1.17 -4.76
C SER A 74 -22.07 -1.49 -4.97
N VAL A 75 -21.73 -2.14 -6.07
CA VAL A 75 -20.33 -2.41 -6.47
C VAL A 75 -19.54 -1.10 -6.60
N LEU A 76 -20.18 -0.01 -7.02
CA LEU A 76 -19.57 1.33 -7.08
C LEU A 76 -19.10 1.77 -5.68
N GLN A 77 -19.97 1.63 -4.67
CA GLN A 77 -19.67 1.96 -3.28
C GLN A 77 -18.58 1.08 -2.69
N ILE A 78 -18.52 -0.21 -3.05
CA ILE A 78 -17.43 -1.11 -2.64
C ILE A 78 -16.10 -0.62 -3.21
N GLY A 79 -16.03 -0.33 -4.51
CA GLY A 79 -14.78 0.13 -5.13
C GLY A 79 -14.28 1.45 -4.56
N PHE A 80 -15.18 2.43 -4.29
CA PHE A 80 -14.78 3.65 -3.59
C PHE A 80 -14.33 3.39 -2.15
N ALA A 81 -15.00 2.50 -1.41
CA ALA A 81 -14.61 2.18 -0.05
C ALA A 81 -13.19 1.59 0.00
N TYR A 82 -12.86 0.67 -0.90
CA TYR A 82 -11.49 0.17 -1.04
C TYR A 82 -10.52 1.26 -1.48
N ALA A 83 -10.87 2.09 -2.48
CA ALA A 83 -10.02 3.17 -2.96
C ALA A 83 -9.64 4.15 -1.84
N PHE A 84 -10.63 4.68 -1.11
CA PHE A 84 -10.37 5.59 0.00
C PHE A 84 -9.63 4.90 1.15
N GLY A 85 -9.94 3.63 1.42
CA GLY A 85 -9.20 2.84 2.41
C GLY A 85 -7.72 2.68 2.07
N ILE A 86 -7.39 2.38 0.80
CA ILE A 86 -6.01 2.24 0.33
C ILE A 86 -5.30 3.59 0.36
N LEU A 87 -5.99 4.66 -0.06
CA LEU A 87 -5.46 6.01 -0.01
C LEU A 87 -5.10 6.39 1.42
N PHE A 88 -6.02 6.19 2.37
CA PHE A 88 -5.79 6.47 3.79
C PHE A 88 -4.67 5.63 4.37
N ALA A 89 -4.56 4.36 3.96
CA ALA A 89 -3.43 3.50 4.33
C ALA A 89 -2.08 4.09 3.86
N LEU A 90 -1.99 4.48 2.59
CA LEU A 90 -0.76 5.01 1.98
C LEU A 90 -0.34 6.35 2.60
N ILE A 91 -1.26 7.30 2.77
CA ILE A 91 -0.92 8.62 3.33
C ILE A 91 -0.64 8.56 4.85
N THR A 92 -1.24 7.62 5.57
CA THR A 92 -1.10 7.52 7.03
C THR A 92 0.11 6.67 7.44
N CYS A 93 0.30 5.54 6.78
CA CYS A 93 1.27 4.52 7.18
C CYS A 93 2.46 4.41 6.23
N GLY A 94 2.33 4.89 4.98
CA GLY A 94 3.35 4.72 3.93
C GLY A 94 4.70 5.35 4.27
N SER A 95 4.70 6.54 4.86
CA SER A 95 5.94 7.21 5.31
C SER A 95 6.65 6.49 6.45
N THR A 96 5.96 5.58 7.16
CA THR A 96 6.54 4.82 8.27
C THR A 96 7.11 3.47 7.82
N SER A 97 6.37 2.69 7.02
CA SER A 97 6.79 1.33 6.63
C SER A 97 7.31 1.20 5.20
N GLY A 98 7.13 2.21 4.36
CA GLY A 98 7.26 2.12 2.90
C GLY A 98 5.96 1.73 2.20
N GLY A 99 4.90 1.42 2.95
CA GLY A 99 3.55 1.25 2.45
C GLY A 99 3.34 0.05 1.52
N HIS A 100 3.87 -1.13 1.89
CA HIS A 100 3.73 -2.30 1.04
C HIS A 100 2.28 -2.83 1.07
N PHE A 101 1.75 -3.04 2.29
CA PHE A 101 0.40 -3.49 2.61
C PHE A 101 -0.13 -4.71 1.83
N ASN A 102 0.75 -5.42 1.14
CA ASN A 102 0.46 -6.53 0.25
C ASN A 102 1.70 -7.46 0.23
N PRO A 103 1.53 -8.76 0.49
CA PRO A 103 2.62 -9.72 0.40
C PRO A 103 3.28 -9.77 -0.98
N ALA A 104 2.50 -9.66 -2.07
CA ALA A 104 3.04 -9.67 -3.42
C ALA A 104 3.97 -8.47 -3.68
N VAL A 105 3.53 -7.27 -3.30
CA VAL A 105 4.37 -6.05 -3.38
C VAL A 105 5.62 -6.21 -2.53
N THR A 106 5.49 -6.73 -1.31
CA THR A 106 6.63 -6.96 -0.41
C THR A 106 7.66 -7.91 -1.03
N ILE A 107 7.21 -8.99 -1.66
CA ILE A 107 8.07 -9.94 -2.37
C ILE A 107 8.77 -9.26 -3.55
N CYS A 108 8.06 -8.46 -4.35
CA CYS A 108 8.69 -7.71 -5.43
C CYS A 108 9.74 -6.72 -4.91
N GLN A 109 9.52 -6.04 -3.77
CA GLN A 109 10.53 -5.17 -3.17
C GLN A 109 11.81 -5.94 -2.76
N VAL A 110 11.67 -7.21 -2.33
CA VAL A 110 12.83 -8.08 -2.07
C VAL A 110 13.60 -8.38 -3.36
N ILE A 111 12.89 -8.76 -4.42
CA ILE A 111 13.47 -9.21 -5.69
C ILE A 111 14.17 -8.05 -6.43
N PHE A 112 13.50 -6.90 -6.55
CA PHE A 112 13.91 -5.82 -7.46
C PHE A 112 14.57 -4.62 -6.76
N ARG A 113 14.31 -4.41 -5.47
CA ARG A 113 14.76 -3.21 -4.73
C ARG A 113 15.64 -3.53 -3.51
N GLY A 114 15.99 -4.81 -3.30
CA GLY A 114 16.91 -5.22 -2.24
C GLY A 114 16.33 -5.15 -0.83
N PHE A 115 15.00 -5.24 -0.68
CA PHE A 115 14.36 -5.22 0.63
C PHE A 115 14.77 -6.43 1.48
N PRO A 116 15.11 -6.26 2.78
CA PRO A 116 15.63 -7.38 3.58
C PRO A 116 14.61 -8.50 3.79
N ILE A 117 14.97 -9.74 3.44
CA ILE A 117 14.09 -10.93 3.53
C ILE A 117 13.50 -11.12 4.94
N LYS A 118 14.31 -10.99 5.99
CA LYS A 118 13.82 -11.14 7.38
C LYS A 118 12.76 -10.10 7.73
N LYS A 119 12.84 -8.89 7.15
CA LYS A 119 11.86 -7.83 7.33
C LYS A 119 10.60 -8.10 6.51
N ALA A 120 10.76 -8.60 5.27
CA ALA A 120 9.66 -9.05 4.43
C ALA A 120 8.78 -10.11 5.10
N CYS A 121 9.38 -11.14 5.70
CA CYS A 121 8.62 -12.16 6.43
C CYS A 121 7.79 -11.56 7.56
N ARG A 122 8.33 -10.59 8.31
CA ARG A 122 7.59 -9.91 9.38
C ARG A 122 6.45 -9.07 8.81
N TYR A 123 6.69 -8.32 7.74
CA TYR A 123 5.66 -7.53 7.06
C TYR A 123 4.48 -8.41 6.64
N ILE A 124 4.73 -9.54 5.98
CA ILE A 124 3.66 -10.45 5.52
C ILE A 124 2.80 -10.93 6.69
N VAL A 125 3.41 -11.34 7.81
CA VAL A 125 2.67 -11.78 9.00
C VAL A 125 1.81 -10.65 9.58
N PHE A 126 2.36 -9.44 9.68
CA PHE A 126 1.65 -8.29 10.26
C PHE A 126 0.60 -7.70 9.31
N GLN A 127 0.78 -7.84 8.00
CA GLN A 127 -0.24 -7.54 6.99
C GLN A 127 -1.44 -8.47 7.16
N ILE A 128 -1.22 -9.79 7.25
CA ILE A 128 -2.29 -10.78 7.50
C ILE A 128 -3.00 -10.48 8.82
N LEU A 129 -2.26 -10.11 9.87
CA LEU A 129 -2.84 -9.70 11.15
C LEU A 129 -3.77 -8.49 11.01
N GLY A 130 -3.39 -7.48 10.21
CA GLY A 130 -4.22 -6.30 9.97
C GLY A 130 -5.57 -6.65 9.34
N ALA A 131 -5.55 -7.52 8.34
CA ALA A 131 -6.77 -7.99 7.68
C ALA A 131 -7.64 -8.85 8.62
N PHE A 132 -7.02 -9.71 9.44
CA PHE A 132 -7.71 -10.51 10.45
C PHE A 132 -8.44 -9.63 11.47
N LEU A 133 -7.76 -8.63 12.04
CA LEU A 133 -8.34 -7.71 13.01
C LEU A 133 -9.48 -6.87 12.40
N ALA A 134 -9.31 -6.38 11.18
CA ALA A 134 -10.37 -5.65 10.47
C ALA A 134 -11.59 -6.54 10.22
N GLY A 135 -11.40 -7.78 9.76
CA GLY A 135 -12.48 -8.74 9.54
C GLY A 135 -13.29 -9.03 10.82
N LEU A 136 -12.60 -9.26 11.95
CA LEU A 136 -13.27 -9.45 13.24
C LEU A 136 -14.06 -8.22 13.66
N LEU A 137 -13.49 -7.02 13.52
CA LEU A 137 -14.18 -5.79 13.91
C LEU A 137 -15.43 -5.53 13.06
N VAL A 138 -15.35 -5.73 11.75
CA VAL A 138 -16.51 -5.60 10.85
C VAL A 138 -17.59 -6.60 11.24
N TYR A 139 -17.23 -7.85 11.55
CA TYR A 139 -18.19 -8.83 12.06
C TYR A 139 -18.88 -8.35 13.34
N VAL A 140 -18.13 -7.82 14.31
CA VAL A 140 -18.71 -7.31 15.57
C VAL A 140 -19.68 -6.16 15.31
N GLN A 141 -19.32 -5.21 14.43
CA GLN A 141 -20.16 -4.06 14.11
C GLN A 141 -21.43 -4.44 13.34
N TRP A 142 -21.34 -5.40 12.42
CA TRP A 142 -22.48 -5.90 11.64
C TRP A 142 -23.20 -7.08 12.28
N ARG A 143 -22.84 -7.47 13.52
CA ARG A 143 -23.28 -8.72 14.14
C ARG A 143 -24.80 -8.86 14.18
N VAL A 144 -25.53 -7.80 14.49
CA VAL A 144 -26.99 -7.83 14.59
C VAL A 144 -27.61 -8.19 13.24
N ASN A 145 -27.20 -7.50 12.18
CA ASN A 145 -27.69 -7.74 10.82
C ASN A 145 -27.27 -9.13 10.31
N ILE A 146 -26.01 -9.52 10.52
CA ILE A 146 -25.51 -10.84 10.13
C ILE A 146 -26.36 -11.93 10.80
N ARG A 147 -26.55 -11.89 12.12
CA ARG A 147 -27.34 -12.90 12.85
C ARG A 147 -28.81 -12.91 12.42
N ALA A 148 -29.40 -11.77 12.10
CA ALA A 148 -30.75 -11.70 11.55
C ALA A 148 -30.84 -12.41 10.19
N THR A 149 -29.88 -12.16 9.30
CA THR A 149 -29.78 -12.83 7.99
C THR A 149 -29.51 -14.34 8.15
N GLU A 150 -28.66 -14.76 9.10
CA GLU A 150 -28.45 -16.18 9.40
C GLU A 150 -29.76 -16.88 9.76
N ALA A 151 -30.58 -16.27 10.62
CA ALA A 151 -31.87 -16.83 11.04
C ALA A 151 -32.85 -16.99 9.87
N VAL A 152 -32.88 -16.02 8.95
CA VAL A 152 -33.69 -16.10 7.72
C VAL A 152 -33.20 -17.23 6.82
N LEU A 153 -31.89 -17.32 6.58
CA LEU A 153 -31.30 -18.38 5.75
C LEU A 153 -31.56 -19.78 6.29
N HIS A 154 -31.56 -19.95 7.61
CA HIS A 154 -31.95 -21.21 8.26
C HIS A 154 -33.44 -21.53 8.08
N THR A 155 -34.30 -20.54 8.27
CA THR A 155 -35.76 -20.69 8.14
C THR A 155 -36.16 -21.06 6.70
N GLU A 156 -35.48 -20.51 5.71
CA GLU A 156 -35.70 -20.80 4.30
C GLU A 156 -34.98 -22.07 3.80
N GLY A 157 -34.19 -22.75 4.66
CA GLY A 157 -33.41 -23.92 4.28
C GLY A 157 -32.30 -23.65 3.26
N LYS A 158 -31.86 -22.40 3.11
CA LYS A 158 -30.84 -21.97 2.14
C LYS A 158 -29.44 -21.86 2.74
N TRP A 159 -29.30 -22.04 4.06
CA TRP A 159 -28.05 -21.90 4.80
C TRP A 159 -26.87 -22.63 4.13
N ASP A 160 -26.96 -23.95 3.98
CA ASP A 160 -25.85 -24.77 3.48
C ASP A 160 -25.48 -24.46 2.03
N ALA A 161 -26.46 -24.03 1.23
CA ALA A 161 -26.25 -23.71 -0.18
C ALA A 161 -25.62 -22.34 -0.40
N VAL A 162 -25.87 -21.37 0.49
CA VAL A 162 -25.52 -19.96 0.28
C VAL A 162 -24.34 -19.51 1.15
N MET A 163 -24.20 -20.03 2.37
CA MET A 163 -23.28 -19.49 3.39
C MET A 163 -21.84 -19.27 2.88
N PHE A 164 -21.27 -20.27 2.20
CA PHE A 164 -19.89 -20.28 1.69
C PHE A 164 -19.80 -20.00 0.18
N THR A 165 -20.58 -19.04 -0.28
CA THR A 165 -20.60 -18.57 -1.68
C THR A 165 -20.24 -17.08 -1.72
N PRO A 166 -19.86 -16.53 -2.90
CA PRO A 166 -19.59 -15.10 -2.99
C PRO A 166 -20.79 -14.20 -2.62
N GLN A 167 -22.01 -14.72 -2.71
CA GLN A 167 -23.25 -14.02 -2.33
C GLN A 167 -23.72 -14.36 -0.91
N GLY A 168 -23.00 -15.24 -0.21
CA GLY A 168 -23.27 -15.61 1.18
C GLY A 168 -22.60 -14.72 2.20
N LEU A 169 -22.99 -14.88 3.46
CA LEU A 169 -22.43 -14.11 4.58
C LEU A 169 -20.92 -14.28 4.72
N ALA A 170 -20.36 -15.46 4.41
CA ALA A 170 -18.91 -15.63 4.43
C ALA A 170 -18.22 -14.85 3.29
N GLY A 171 -18.92 -14.68 2.16
CA GLY A 171 -18.49 -13.90 0.99
C GLY A 171 -18.29 -12.41 1.24
N ILE A 172 -18.84 -11.89 2.35
CA ILE A 172 -18.53 -10.53 2.84
C ILE A 172 -17.02 -10.40 3.08
N PHE A 173 -16.43 -11.43 3.67
CA PHE A 173 -15.10 -11.37 4.26
C PHE A 173 -14.06 -12.03 3.39
N ALA A 174 -14.31 -13.19 2.80
CA ALA A 174 -13.33 -13.97 2.04
C ALA A 174 -13.87 -14.35 0.67
N LEU A 175 -12.95 -14.64 -0.27
CA LEU A 175 -13.34 -15.05 -1.61
C LEU A 175 -13.82 -16.52 -1.63
N TYR A 176 -14.94 -16.77 -2.29
CA TYR A 176 -15.45 -18.12 -2.56
C TYR A 176 -15.78 -18.24 -4.04
N ALA A 177 -15.53 -19.40 -4.62
CA ALA A 177 -15.86 -19.67 -6.01
C ALA A 177 -17.39 -19.75 -6.17
N PRO A 178 -17.98 -19.09 -7.18
CA PRO A 178 -19.37 -19.35 -7.55
C PRO A 178 -19.55 -20.82 -7.92
N ALA A 179 -20.70 -21.40 -7.56
CA ALA A 179 -21.04 -22.77 -7.94
C ALA A 179 -21.07 -22.90 -9.48
N GLY A 180 -20.36 -23.89 -10.01
CA GLY A 180 -20.25 -24.11 -11.47
C GLY A 180 -19.28 -23.17 -12.20
N SER A 181 -18.51 -22.34 -11.49
CA SER A 181 -17.50 -21.49 -12.12
C SER A 181 -16.32 -22.29 -12.67
N ASN A 182 -15.78 -21.84 -13.81
CA ASN A 182 -14.54 -22.38 -14.37
C ASN A 182 -13.35 -21.80 -13.59
N LEU A 183 -12.60 -22.65 -12.89
CA LEU A 183 -11.43 -22.22 -12.11
C LEU A 183 -10.39 -21.47 -12.95
N GLY A 184 -10.22 -21.83 -14.22
CA GLY A 184 -9.30 -21.14 -15.13
C GLY A 184 -9.72 -19.70 -15.40
N GLN A 185 -11.02 -19.42 -15.47
CA GLN A 185 -11.55 -18.07 -15.67
C GLN A 185 -11.32 -17.21 -14.41
N VAL A 186 -11.54 -17.78 -13.22
CA VAL A 186 -11.34 -17.05 -11.97
C VAL A 186 -9.85 -16.76 -11.73
N LEU A 187 -8.98 -17.73 -12.03
CA LEU A 187 -7.53 -17.55 -12.03
C LEU A 187 -7.12 -16.42 -12.99
N LEU A 188 -7.63 -16.44 -14.22
CA LEU A 188 -7.34 -15.42 -15.22
C LEU A 188 -7.79 -14.02 -14.74
N ASN A 189 -8.98 -13.92 -14.13
CA ASN A 189 -9.51 -12.68 -13.60
C ASN A 189 -8.60 -12.07 -12.54
N GLU A 190 -8.22 -12.88 -11.55
CA GLU A 190 -7.31 -12.49 -10.46
C GLU A 190 -5.94 -12.08 -11.04
N PHE A 191 -5.37 -12.93 -11.91
CA PHE A 191 -4.07 -12.69 -12.51
C PHE A 191 -3.99 -11.40 -13.33
N VAL A 192 -4.97 -11.14 -14.19
CA VAL A 192 -4.95 -9.94 -15.05
C VAL A 192 -5.14 -8.67 -14.21
N CYS A 193 -6.05 -8.68 -13.24
CA CYS A 193 -6.24 -7.53 -12.35
C CYS A 193 -4.97 -7.23 -11.55
N ASP A 194 -4.34 -8.25 -10.96
CA ASP A 194 -3.11 -8.09 -10.18
C ASP A 194 -1.91 -7.68 -11.03
N PHE A 195 -1.84 -8.16 -12.27
CA PHE A 195 -0.83 -7.70 -13.21
C PHE A 195 -0.98 -6.21 -13.50
N LEU A 196 -2.20 -5.73 -13.80
CA LEU A 196 -2.45 -4.32 -14.09
C LEU A 196 -2.20 -3.42 -12.86
N ILE A 197 -2.68 -3.84 -11.69
CA ILE A 197 -2.42 -3.14 -10.42
C ILE A 197 -0.92 -3.09 -10.14
N GLY A 198 -0.23 -4.22 -10.27
CA GLY A 198 1.22 -4.31 -10.06
C GLY A 198 2.00 -3.39 -11.00
N LEU A 199 1.56 -3.29 -12.27
CA LEU A 199 2.18 -2.42 -13.27
C LEU A 199 2.01 -0.95 -12.89
N VAL A 200 0.79 -0.55 -12.49
CA VAL A 200 0.51 0.82 -12.03
C VAL A 200 1.32 1.16 -10.77
N ILE A 201 1.41 0.24 -9.81
CA ILE A 201 2.26 0.42 -8.61
C ILE A 201 3.71 0.67 -9.02
N TRP A 202 4.25 -0.16 -9.92
CA TRP A 202 5.63 0.00 -10.39
C TRP A 202 5.85 1.33 -11.12
N SER A 203 4.91 1.74 -11.97
CA SER A 203 4.95 3.02 -12.66
C SER A 203 4.83 4.23 -11.73
N CYS A 204 4.11 4.11 -10.60
CA CYS A 204 4.07 5.15 -9.57
C CYS A 204 5.36 5.23 -8.74
N MET A 205 6.12 4.13 -8.69
CA MET A 205 7.40 4.07 -7.99
C MET A 205 8.61 4.43 -8.87
N ASP A 206 8.41 4.58 -10.18
CA ASP A 206 9.45 4.99 -11.11
C ASP A 206 9.71 6.50 -10.99
N PRO A 207 10.89 6.92 -10.49
CA PRO A 207 11.19 8.34 -10.26
C PRO A 207 11.38 9.16 -11.56
N THR A 208 11.48 8.48 -12.70
CA THR A 208 11.60 9.07 -14.04
C THR A 208 10.25 9.26 -14.72
N ASN A 209 9.17 8.73 -14.15
CA ASN A 209 7.82 8.90 -14.68
C ASN A 209 7.27 10.30 -14.38
N PHE A 210 7.44 11.21 -15.34
CA PHE A 210 7.00 12.60 -15.23
C PHE A 210 5.47 12.79 -15.18
N LEU A 211 4.69 11.77 -15.53
CA LEU A 211 3.23 11.83 -15.45
C LEU A 211 2.71 11.62 -14.03
N VAL A 212 3.51 11.04 -13.14
CA VAL A 212 3.09 10.66 -11.80
C VAL A 212 3.98 11.34 -10.76
N PRO A 213 3.65 12.54 -10.27
CA PRO A 213 4.36 13.10 -9.14
C PRO A 213 4.15 12.22 -7.89
N PRO A 214 5.11 12.15 -6.94
CA PRO A 214 5.01 11.28 -5.76
C PRO A 214 3.73 11.46 -4.94
N SER A 215 3.20 12.68 -4.88
CA SER A 215 1.96 13.00 -4.18
C SER A 215 0.70 12.44 -4.85
N ALA A 216 0.74 12.18 -6.15
CA ALA A 216 -0.36 11.57 -6.91
C ALA A 216 -0.33 10.02 -6.83
N GLY A 217 0.84 9.42 -6.56
CA GLY A 217 1.02 7.97 -6.46
C GLY A 217 -0.05 7.28 -5.60
N PRO A 218 -0.32 7.73 -4.36
CA PRO A 218 -1.35 7.14 -3.51
C PRO A 218 -2.75 7.12 -4.12
N TRP A 219 -3.13 8.18 -4.85
CA TRP A 219 -4.44 8.25 -5.51
C TRP A 219 -4.52 7.30 -6.69
N ILE A 220 -3.49 7.30 -7.55
CA ILE A 220 -3.45 6.46 -8.76
C ILE A 220 -3.46 4.98 -8.40
N VAL A 221 -2.64 4.59 -7.41
CA VAL A 221 -2.65 3.21 -6.88
C VAL A 221 -4.04 2.87 -6.33
N SER A 222 -4.66 3.76 -5.56
CA SER A 222 -5.99 3.48 -4.98
C SER A 222 -7.08 3.31 -6.05
N PHE A 223 -7.06 4.14 -7.10
CA PHE A 223 -8.04 4.06 -8.18
C PHE A 223 -7.80 2.89 -9.13
N SER A 224 -6.58 2.35 -9.24
CA SER A 224 -6.35 1.12 -10.02
C SER A 224 -7.06 -0.08 -9.38
N TYR A 225 -7.03 -0.19 -8.04
CA TYR A 225 -7.84 -1.19 -7.33
C TYR A 225 -9.34 -0.95 -7.53
N ALA A 226 -9.80 0.31 -7.45
CA ALA A 226 -11.21 0.66 -7.66
C ALA A 226 -11.71 0.21 -9.05
N MET A 227 -10.92 0.50 -10.09
CA MET A 227 -11.19 0.08 -11.47
C MET A 227 -11.33 -1.44 -11.56
N CYS A 228 -10.41 -2.20 -10.98
CA CYS A 228 -10.50 -3.66 -10.96
C CYS A 228 -11.76 -4.15 -10.24
N ILE A 229 -12.12 -3.54 -9.11
CA ILE A 229 -13.33 -3.90 -8.35
C ILE A 229 -14.59 -3.64 -9.18
N TRP A 230 -14.72 -2.47 -9.79
CA TRP A 230 -15.90 -2.11 -10.58
C TRP A 230 -16.08 -2.99 -11.80
N GLY A 231 -14.98 -3.37 -12.46
CA GLY A 231 -15.03 -4.20 -13.66
C GLY A 231 -15.17 -5.71 -13.37
N TYR A 232 -14.56 -6.19 -12.30
CA TYR A 232 -14.20 -7.62 -12.20
C TYR A 232 -14.53 -8.27 -10.85
N SER A 233 -14.99 -7.53 -9.84
CA SER A 233 -15.38 -8.11 -8.55
C SER A 233 -16.56 -9.10 -8.59
N PRO A 234 -17.57 -9.00 -9.48
CA PRO A 234 -18.67 -9.96 -9.50
C PRO A 234 -18.26 -11.40 -9.82
N VAL A 235 -17.13 -11.58 -10.52
CA VAL A 235 -16.56 -12.90 -10.88
C VAL A 235 -15.64 -13.43 -9.77
N GLY A 236 -15.35 -12.61 -8.77
CA GLY A 236 -14.44 -12.89 -7.67
C GLY A 236 -13.08 -12.23 -7.88
N LEU A 237 -12.70 -11.38 -6.94
CA LEU A 237 -11.46 -10.61 -6.97
C LEU A 237 -10.92 -10.40 -5.54
N SER A 238 -9.72 -10.90 -5.25
CA SER A 238 -9.06 -10.74 -3.95
C SER A 238 -7.99 -9.63 -3.99
N THR A 239 -7.17 -9.60 -5.03
CA THR A 239 -6.04 -8.69 -5.33
C THR A 239 -4.91 -8.61 -4.30
N ASN A 240 -5.05 -9.32 -3.19
CA ASN A 240 -4.12 -9.23 -2.07
C ASN A 240 -4.18 -10.45 -1.15
N THR A 241 -3.08 -11.18 -1.10
CA THR A 241 -2.91 -12.37 -0.24
C THR A 241 -3.23 -12.10 1.23
N ALA A 242 -2.76 -10.98 1.79
CA ALA A 242 -3.00 -10.67 3.20
C ALA A 242 -4.48 -10.33 3.43
N ARG A 243 -5.10 -9.60 2.50
CA ARG A 243 -6.53 -9.27 2.54
C ARG A 243 -7.40 -10.51 2.58
N ASP A 244 -7.17 -11.48 1.69
CA ASP A 244 -7.98 -12.69 1.66
C ASP A 244 -7.64 -13.65 2.81
N LEU A 245 -6.36 -13.96 3.01
CA LEU A 245 -5.96 -14.91 4.04
C LEU A 245 -6.32 -14.41 5.45
N GLY A 246 -6.10 -13.12 5.75
CA GLY A 246 -6.41 -12.57 7.07
C GLY A 246 -7.89 -12.58 7.39
N THR A 247 -8.75 -12.13 6.46
CA THR A 247 -10.20 -12.15 6.68
C THR A 247 -10.75 -13.58 6.66
N ARG A 248 -10.17 -14.49 5.88
CA ARG A 248 -10.50 -15.92 5.90
C ARG A 248 -10.19 -16.56 7.24
N LEU A 249 -9.06 -16.23 7.86
CA LEU A 249 -8.77 -16.64 9.24
C LEU A 249 -9.80 -16.09 10.23
N ALA A 250 -10.28 -14.85 10.03
CA ALA A 250 -11.32 -14.26 10.88
C ALA A 250 -12.65 -15.00 10.72
N VAL A 251 -13.04 -15.31 9.49
CA VAL A 251 -14.23 -16.09 9.13
C VAL A 251 -14.19 -17.50 9.72
N MET A 252 -13.03 -18.17 9.65
CA MET A 252 -12.82 -19.47 10.30
C MET A 252 -12.93 -19.38 11.83
N ALA A 253 -12.50 -18.27 12.44
CA ALA A 253 -12.69 -18.05 13.87
C ALA A 253 -14.16 -17.86 14.25
N ILE A 254 -15.00 -17.35 13.34
CA ILE A 254 -16.43 -17.09 13.56
C ILE A 254 -17.28 -18.34 13.29
N TRP A 255 -17.08 -19.00 12.14
CA TRP A 255 -17.94 -20.08 11.64
C TRP A 255 -17.23 -21.44 11.53
N GLY A 256 -15.99 -21.55 12.01
CA GLY A 256 -15.23 -22.81 12.04
C GLY A 256 -14.51 -23.16 10.75
N THR A 257 -13.92 -24.36 10.72
CA THR A 257 -13.09 -24.86 9.61
C THR A 257 -13.80 -25.04 8.26
N PRO A 258 -15.13 -25.27 8.16
CA PRO A 258 -15.81 -25.30 6.85
C PRO A 258 -15.65 -23.99 6.06
N ALA A 259 -15.44 -22.88 6.78
CA ALA A 259 -15.26 -21.56 6.20
C ALA A 259 -13.87 -21.34 5.56
N ALA A 260 -13.01 -22.35 5.56
CA ALA A 260 -11.70 -22.28 4.91
C ALA A 260 -11.81 -22.07 3.39
N GLY A 261 -12.92 -22.46 2.74
CA GLY A 261 -13.12 -22.26 1.29
C GLY A 261 -12.36 -23.25 0.39
N GLY A 262 -11.81 -24.33 0.96
CA GLY A 262 -11.24 -25.46 0.23
C GLY A 262 -10.02 -25.12 -0.63
N SER A 263 -9.78 -25.91 -1.68
CA SER A 263 -8.65 -25.74 -2.62
C SER A 263 -8.66 -24.40 -3.35
N TYR A 264 -9.84 -23.79 -3.50
CA TYR A 264 -10.00 -22.47 -4.13
C TYR A 264 -9.34 -21.34 -3.34
N ALA A 265 -9.36 -21.42 -2.00
CA ALA A 265 -8.80 -20.39 -1.13
C ALA A 265 -7.31 -20.12 -1.40
N ALA A 266 -6.54 -21.18 -1.68
CA ALA A 266 -5.12 -21.06 -1.99
C ALA A 266 -4.88 -20.40 -3.36
N ILE A 267 -5.69 -20.73 -4.37
CA ILE A 267 -5.58 -20.15 -5.71
C ILE A 267 -5.89 -18.65 -5.63
N ALA A 268 -7.01 -18.27 -5.03
CA ALA A 268 -7.41 -16.88 -4.87
C ALA A 268 -6.37 -16.06 -4.09
N ALA A 269 -5.86 -16.58 -2.98
CA ALA A 269 -4.93 -15.84 -2.13
C ALA A 269 -3.52 -15.68 -2.73
N LEU A 270 -3.07 -16.62 -3.58
CA LEU A 270 -1.68 -16.66 -4.04
C LEU A 270 -1.46 -16.22 -5.49
N THR A 271 -2.52 -16.12 -6.30
CA THR A 271 -2.40 -15.76 -7.74
C THR A 271 -1.83 -14.36 -7.97
N ASN A 272 -2.10 -13.44 -7.04
CA ASN A 272 -1.58 -12.07 -7.08
C ASN A 272 -0.04 -12.01 -7.05
N ILE A 273 0.64 -12.97 -6.40
CA ILE A 273 2.10 -12.99 -6.26
C ILE A 273 2.80 -13.14 -7.62
N PRO A 274 2.60 -14.23 -8.39
CA PRO A 274 3.22 -14.35 -9.71
C PRO A 274 2.76 -13.25 -10.68
N ALA A 275 1.52 -12.78 -10.59
CA ALA A 275 1.02 -11.69 -11.42
C ALA A 275 1.76 -10.36 -11.17
N THR A 276 1.94 -9.99 -9.89
CA THR A 276 2.65 -8.76 -9.50
C THR A 276 4.15 -8.85 -9.82
N ILE A 277 4.76 -10.03 -9.67
CA ILE A 277 6.16 -10.26 -10.07
C ILE A 277 6.31 -10.08 -11.58
N LEU A 278 5.40 -10.65 -12.38
CA LEU A 278 5.42 -10.48 -13.83
C LEU A 278 5.21 -9.02 -14.24
N ALA A 279 4.36 -8.28 -13.54
CA ALA A 279 4.16 -6.85 -13.78
C ALA A 279 5.44 -6.04 -13.51
N ALA A 280 6.13 -6.33 -12.40
CA ALA A 280 7.41 -5.72 -12.09
C ALA A 280 8.48 -6.08 -13.14
N CYS A 281 8.56 -7.34 -13.56
CA CYS A 281 9.43 -7.76 -14.68
C CYS A 281 9.11 -6.98 -15.96
N PHE A 282 7.83 -6.91 -16.34
CA PHE A 282 7.40 -6.20 -17.53
C PHE A 282 7.80 -4.73 -17.47
N HIS A 283 7.59 -4.08 -16.33
CA HIS A 283 8.01 -2.70 -16.14
C HIS A 283 9.52 -2.54 -16.28
N GLU A 284 10.33 -3.33 -15.55
CA GLU A 284 11.80 -3.21 -15.55
C GLU A 284 12.43 -3.54 -16.92
N PHE A 285 11.89 -4.52 -17.65
CA PHE A 285 12.46 -4.93 -18.95
C PHE A 285 11.93 -4.14 -20.14
N ILE A 286 10.70 -3.62 -20.07
CA ILE A 286 10.02 -3.03 -21.24
C ILE A 286 9.81 -1.52 -21.08
N LEU A 287 9.45 -1.05 -19.89
CA LEU A 287 9.01 0.34 -19.68
C LEU A 287 10.06 1.24 -19.03
N ALA A 288 10.90 0.66 -18.17
CA ALA A 288 11.96 1.37 -17.46
C ALA A 288 13.10 1.73 -18.41
N ASP A 289 13.66 2.91 -18.21
CA ASP A 289 14.76 3.43 -19.02
C ASP A 289 15.66 4.29 -18.14
N SER A 290 16.91 3.84 -17.98
CA SER A 290 17.90 4.50 -17.12
C SER A 290 18.46 5.79 -17.71
N SER A 291 18.18 6.07 -18.99
CA SER A 291 18.54 7.35 -19.62
C SER A 291 17.56 8.48 -19.30
N ARG A 292 16.36 8.16 -18.77
CA ARG A 292 15.37 9.15 -18.38
C ARG A 292 15.80 9.91 -17.13
N VAL A 293 15.42 11.19 -17.10
CA VAL A 293 15.77 12.09 -16.01
C VAL A 293 14.81 11.91 -14.84
N ILE A 294 15.36 11.89 -13.63
CA ILE A 294 14.56 11.89 -12.40
C ILE A 294 13.85 13.25 -12.28
N THR A 295 12.54 13.20 -12.05
CA THR A 295 11.73 14.41 -11.91
C THR A 295 12.14 15.22 -10.66
N PRO A 296 12.07 16.57 -10.68
CA PRO A 296 12.47 17.40 -9.53
C PRO A 296 11.73 17.04 -8.23
N GLU A 297 10.50 16.56 -8.35
CA GLU A 297 9.63 16.23 -7.23
C GLU A 297 10.07 14.92 -6.56
N HIS A 298 10.46 13.94 -7.37
CA HIS A 298 11.08 12.72 -6.87
C HIS A 298 12.45 13.01 -6.23
N VAL A 299 13.25 13.92 -6.80
CA VAL A 299 14.50 14.36 -6.16
C VAL A 299 14.22 14.93 -4.77
N ASN A 300 13.19 15.76 -4.60
CA ASN A 300 12.83 16.33 -3.30
C ASN A 300 12.48 15.25 -2.28
N VAL A 301 11.70 14.24 -2.67
CA VAL A 301 11.36 13.10 -1.80
C VAL A 301 12.61 12.31 -1.43
N MET A 302 13.47 12.00 -2.40
CA MET A 302 14.72 11.26 -2.17
C MET A 302 15.66 12.01 -1.21
N VAL A 303 15.85 13.31 -1.42
CA VAL A 303 16.68 14.16 -0.54
C VAL A 303 16.08 14.22 0.87
N GLY A 304 14.75 14.37 1.00
CA GLY A 304 14.07 14.37 2.29
C GLY A 304 14.21 13.05 3.06
N HIS A 305 14.09 11.91 2.37
CA HIS A 305 14.30 10.60 2.97
C HIS A 305 15.75 10.38 3.42
N LEU A 306 16.72 10.79 2.60
CA LEU A 306 18.14 10.68 2.95
C LEU A 306 18.46 11.54 4.17
N ALA A 307 18.03 12.80 4.17
CA ALA A 307 18.23 13.71 5.30
C ALA A 307 17.56 13.19 6.59
N HIS A 308 16.35 12.61 6.48
CA HIS A 308 15.70 11.98 7.62
C HIS A 308 16.49 10.79 8.16
N ALA A 309 17.05 9.93 7.29
CA ALA A 309 17.86 8.79 7.69
C ALA A 309 19.15 9.23 8.42
N GLU A 310 19.83 10.26 7.90
CA GLU A 310 21.02 10.85 8.53
C GLU A 310 20.69 11.45 9.92
N HIS A 311 19.63 12.25 10.01
CA HIS A 311 19.20 12.88 11.27
C HIS A 311 18.63 11.87 12.28
N SER A 312 18.01 10.78 11.82
CA SER A 312 17.51 9.72 12.72
C SER A 312 18.65 8.88 13.32
N GLY A 313 19.79 8.79 12.61
CA GLY A 313 21.00 8.15 13.12
C GLY A 313 21.78 9.00 14.12
N ILE A 314 21.68 10.34 13.99
CA ILE A 314 22.36 11.33 14.84
C ILE A 314 21.28 12.04 15.64
N GLY A 315 20.90 11.50 16.80
CA GLY A 315 19.83 12.07 17.63
C GLY A 315 19.92 13.60 17.75
N SER A 316 18.79 14.29 17.55
CA SER A 316 18.66 15.75 17.49
C SER A 316 19.69 16.52 18.34
N PRO A 317 20.53 17.38 17.72
CA PRO A 317 21.50 18.23 18.43
C PRO A 317 20.87 19.23 19.41
N LEU A 318 19.55 19.47 19.32
CA LEU A 318 18.84 20.46 20.15
C LEU A 318 18.65 20.06 21.62
N LEU A 319 19.23 18.94 22.05
CA LEU A 319 19.43 18.61 23.47
C LEU A 319 20.89 18.47 23.88
N ALA A 320 21.84 18.62 22.94
CA ALA A 320 23.28 18.66 23.26
C ALA A 320 23.74 20.06 23.67
N SER A 321 23.00 21.12 23.32
CA SER A 321 23.43 22.51 23.54
C SER A 321 22.91 23.18 24.83
N ALA A 322 22.27 22.43 25.75
CA ALA A 322 21.84 22.99 27.04
C ALA A 322 22.86 22.81 28.19
N SER A 323 24.04 22.22 27.96
CA SER A 323 25.04 22.01 29.02
C SER A 323 26.51 22.31 28.67
N GLU A 324 26.85 22.72 27.44
CA GLU A 324 28.24 23.12 27.14
C GLU A 324 28.30 24.56 26.67
N LYS A 325 28.52 25.41 27.67
CA LYS A 325 28.93 26.80 27.53
C LYS A 325 30.25 26.91 26.75
N GLN A 326 30.31 27.95 25.92
CA GLN A 326 31.48 28.83 25.72
C GLN A 326 32.77 28.20 25.17
N ALA A 327 32.99 28.31 23.85
CA ALA A 327 34.31 28.64 23.26
C ALA A 327 34.21 29.01 21.75
N GLN A 328 34.04 30.31 21.47
CA GLN A 328 34.56 31.16 20.36
C GLN A 328 34.53 30.75 18.85
N PRO A 329 34.53 31.74 17.92
CA PRO A 329 34.09 31.57 16.53
C PRO A 329 35.25 31.33 15.55
N ALA A 330 35.00 30.50 14.52
CA ALA A 330 35.89 30.36 13.36
C ALA A 330 35.31 31.11 12.13
N SER A 331 36.22 31.75 11.40
CA SER A 331 36.09 32.75 10.32
C SER A 331 35.28 32.36 9.07
N PRO A 332 34.77 33.34 8.28
CA PRO A 332 34.03 33.07 7.05
C PRO A 332 34.95 32.63 5.90
N SER A 333 34.58 31.54 5.23
CA SER A 333 35.20 31.08 3.97
C SER A 333 34.79 31.95 2.77
N PRO A 334 35.62 32.06 1.72
CA PRO A 334 35.42 33.04 0.65
C PRO A 334 34.23 32.73 -0.25
N SER A 335 33.52 33.78 -0.64
CA SER A 335 32.42 33.80 -1.61
C SER A 335 32.84 33.25 -2.98
N TYR A 336 32.13 32.23 -3.46
CA TYR A 336 32.17 31.80 -4.86
C TYR A 336 31.39 32.79 -5.72
N LYS A 337 32.05 33.46 -6.67
CA LYS A 337 31.41 34.26 -7.74
C LYS A 337 31.36 33.42 -9.01
N PRO A 338 30.21 33.28 -9.69
CA PRO A 338 30.19 32.68 -11.02
C PRO A 338 30.68 33.69 -12.06
N SER A 339 31.72 33.32 -12.81
CA SER A 339 32.18 34.04 -14.00
C SER A 339 31.29 33.66 -15.19
N TYR A 340 30.47 34.60 -15.67
CA TYR A 340 29.87 34.50 -16.99
C TYR A 340 30.92 34.93 -18.03
N SER A 341 31.44 33.99 -18.81
CA SER A 341 32.13 34.29 -20.06
C SER A 341 31.11 34.25 -21.20
N THR A 342 30.79 35.43 -21.73
CA THR A 342 30.09 35.61 -23.00
C THR A 342 30.98 35.12 -24.15
N HIS A 343 30.53 34.14 -24.91
CA HIS A 343 30.96 33.98 -26.29
C HIS A 343 29.73 33.81 -27.19
N ASP A 344 29.62 34.76 -28.11
CA ASP A 344 28.61 34.86 -29.14
C ASP A 344 28.75 33.80 -30.23
N HIS A 345 27.59 33.49 -30.80
CA HIS A 345 27.31 33.01 -32.15
C HIS A 345 27.87 31.64 -32.62
N GLU A 346 26.96 30.67 -32.72
CA GLU A 346 26.73 30.02 -34.02
C GLU A 346 25.28 29.56 -34.19
N LYS A 347 24.74 29.85 -35.38
CA LYS A 347 23.38 29.54 -35.81
C LYS A 347 23.26 28.03 -36.05
N GLY A 348 22.22 27.41 -35.50
CA GLY A 348 21.89 26.01 -35.79
C GLY A 348 20.42 25.73 -35.51
N GLN A 349 19.62 25.75 -36.58
CA GLN A 349 18.30 25.16 -36.81
C GLN A 349 17.43 24.81 -35.59
N VAL A 350 16.34 25.58 -35.45
CA VAL A 350 15.13 25.15 -34.73
C VAL A 350 14.42 24.12 -35.59
N GLU A 351 14.59 22.84 -35.27
CA GLU A 351 13.69 21.79 -35.76
C GLU A 351 12.46 21.74 -34.87
N THR A 352 11.36 22.20 -35.44
CA THR A 352 10.00 21.97 -34.98
C THR A 352 9.72 20.46 -34.98
N ILE A 353 9.53 19.86 -33.80
CA ILE A 353 8.98 18.49 -33.72
C ILE A 353 7.47 18.61 -33.52
N GLU A 354 6.74 18.36 -34.61
CA GLU A 354 5.33 17.97 -34.59
C GLU A 354 5.19 16.53 -34.05
N ARG A 355 4.25 16.36 -33.11
CA ARG A 355 3.38 15.20 -32.81
C ARG A 355 3.82 13.78 -33.22
N VAL A 356 3.74 12.85 -32.24
CA VAL A 356 2.68 11.81 -32.15
C VAL A 356 2.25 11.68 -30.70
#